data_AF-A0A1E9T6W6-F1
#
_entry.id   AF-A0A1E9T6W6-F1
#
_cell.length_a   1.000
_cell.length_b   1.000
_cell.length_c   1.000
_cell.angle_alpha   90.00
_cell.angle_beta   90.00
_cell.angle_gamma   90.00
#
_symmetry.space_group_name_H-M   'P 1'
#
loop_
_entity.id
_entity.type
_entity.pdbx_description
1 polymer ?
#
loop_
_entity_poly.entity_id
_entity_poly.type
_entity_poly.pdbx_seq_one_letter_code
_entity_poly.pdbx_strand_id
1 'polypeptide(L)'
;MGWTDWTLTAILISCLINHYFFIILNVAQPIIDFTRLITALISVIFIAYKVVSGYKSKELITIFFKNHPLQLFVSIIACGATVSFFLPLILNLFRFIGETDKLTTALLASTGGVIAVFTLIKTHQKNQNDEQTLDLDRKKYNQQIKDRMEDLKLQEAERLEQKEQFEKNLEAQSEKNKQDHTRQAHAERRSRYTKAVEQLANEKATVRLGGIYTLVGLVDEWLADDALNPEERQKEGQVIINNLCSYIRSPFTLALKAEMFEGGSEPDNYEGDFSKDQAAFREEQDVRRTIFVEMSKRSSTFTMKKGEVIETVPGIWSDFDFDFSRAPIFYPLIGLRIEKGNFYSAKFYSNADFTGAKFTQTAHFSGATFTQTADFSWAFFTQDADFVEAT
;
A
#
# COMPACT_ATOMS: atom_id res chain seq x y z
N MET A 1 79.55 -3.06 -52.33
CA MET A 1 80.12 -4.01 -53.30
C MET A 1 81.54 -4.31 -52.83
N GLY A 2 81.84 -5.55 -52.45
CA GLY A 2 83.14 -5.91 -51.85
C GLY A 2 84.22 -6.11 -52.90
N TRP A 3 85.49 -6.11 -52.49
CA TRP A 3 86.63 -6.41 -53.37
C TRP A 3 86.46 -7.76 -54.12
N THR A 4 85.83 -8.74 -53.46
CA THR A 4 85.48 -10.05 -54.01
C THR A 4 84.40 -10.03 -55.11
N ASP A 5 83.47 -9.06 -55.08
CA ASP A 5 82.46 -8.89 -56.13
C ASP A 5 83.13 -8.39 -57.42
N TRP A 6 84.04 -7.42 -57.31
CA TRP A 6 84.77 -6.87 -58.46
C TRP A 6 85.65 -7.92 -59.13
N THR A 7 86.32 -8.77 -58.33
CA THR A 7 87.15 -9.85 -58.87
C THR A 7 86.32 -10.89 -59.64
N LEU A 8 85.17 -11.32 -59.12
CA LEU A 8 84.30 -12.29 -59.81
C LEU A 8 83.68 -11.71 -61.09
N THR A 9 83.30 -10.44 -61.06
CA THR A 9 82.74 -9.75 -62.23
C THR A 9 83.80 -9.57 -63.32
N ALA A 10 85.03 -9.19 -62.94
CA ALA A 10 86.15 -9.06 -63.88
C ALA A 10 86.56 -10.41 -64.50
N ILE A 11 86.52 -11.50 -63.72
CA ILE A 11 86.78 -12.86 -64.20
C ILE A 11 85.71 -13.29 -65.22
N LEU A 12 84.42 -13.05 -64.94
CA LEU A 12 83.33 -13.36 -65.87
C LEU A 12 83.45 -12.59 -67.19
N ILE A 13 83.78 -11.30 -67.13
CA ILE A 13 84.01 -10.47 -68.32
C ILE A 13 85.21 -11.00 -69.12
N SER A 14 86.31 -11.35 -68.44
CA SER A 14 87.50 -11.91 -69.10
C SER A 14 87.21 -13.26 -69.77
N CYS A 15 86.44 -14.14 -69.14
CA CYS A 15 86.00 -15.41 -69.73
C CYS A 15 85.11 -15.20 -70.96
N LEU A 16 84.19 -14.23 -70.94
CA LEU A 16 83.35 -13.89 -72.09
C LEU A 16 84.16 -13.32 -73.27
N ILE A 17 85.18 -12.51 -72.98
CA ILE A 17 86.10 -11.96 -74.00
C ILE A 17 86.97 -13.05 -74.61
N ASN A 18 87.52 -13.96 -73.80
CA ASN A 18 88.30 -15.10 -74.31
C ASN A 18 87.44 -16.05 -75.15
N HIS A 19 86.20 -16.30 -74.74
CA HIS A 19 85.23 -17.08 -75.52
C HIS A 19 84.95 -16.46 -76.89
N TYR A 20 84.81 -15.14 -76.95
CA TYR A 20 84.65 -14.39 -78.21
C TYR A 20 85.89 -14.52 -79.12
N PHE A 21 87.10 -14.41 -78.56
CA PHE A 21 88.35 -14.57 -79.31
C PHE A 21 88.58 -16.00 -79.83
N PHE A 22 88.25 -17.02 -79.04
CA PHE A 22 88.41 -18.43 -79.46
C PHE A 22 87.43 -18.82 -80.59
N ILE A 23 86.23 -18.23 -80.62
CA ILE A 23 85.28 -18.41 -81.73
C ILE A 23 85.80 -17.75 -83.01
N ILE A 24 86.41 -16.57 -82.93
CA ILE A 24 86.91 -15.83 -84.10
C ILE A 24 88.18 -16.46 -84.69
N LEU A 25 89.09 -16.94 -83.84
CA LEU A 25 90.35 -17.58 -84.27
C LEU A 25 90.18 -19.05 -84.71
N ASN A 26 88.95 -19.56 -84.73
CA ASN A 26 88.56 -20.91 -85.17
C ASN A 26 89.37 -22.03 -84.47
N VAL A 27 89.57 -21.88 -83.17
CA VAL A 27 90.27 -22.83 -82.30
C VAL A 27 89.43 -24.11 -82.15
N ALA A 28 90.07 -25.26 -81.95
CA ALA A 28 89.39 -26.57 -81.87
C ALA A 28 88.20 -26.57 -80.88
N GLN A 29 87.04 -27.08 -81.33
CA GLN A 29 85.77 -27.05 -80.58
C GLN A 29 85.81 -27.50 -79.10
N PRO A 30 86.60 -28.53 -78.70
CA PRO A 30 86.66 -28.94 -77.30
C PRO A 30 87.12 -27.82 -76.35
N ILE A 31 87.95 -26.90 -76.84
CA ILE A 31 88.46 -25.77 -76.05
C ILE A 31 87.35 -24.74 -75.82
N ILE A 32 86.55 -24.45 -76.86
CA ILE A 32 85.43 -23.49 -76.78
C ILE A 32 84.39 -23.98 -75.76
N ASP A 33 84.02 -25.25 -75.82
CA ASP A 33 83.04 -25.84 -74.90
C ASP A 33 83.55 -25.86 -73.45
N PHE A 34 84.85 -26.09 -73.25
CA PHE A 34 85.48 -26.00 -71.93
C PHE A 34 85.40 -24.57 -71.34
N THR A 35 85.66 -23.53 -72.14
CA THR A 35 85.49 -22.13 -71.70
C THR A 35 84.03 -21.81 -71.33
N ARG A 36 83.06 -22.33 -72.08
CA ARG A 36 81.63 -22.14 -71.77
C ARG A 36 81.25 -22.78 -70.44
N LEU A 37 81.71 -24.00 -70.20
CA LEU A 37 81.44 -24.73 -68.96
C LEU A 37 81.98 -23.96 -67.75
N ILE A 38 83.22 -23.45 -67.82
CA ILE A 38 83.83 -22.66 -66.75
C ILE A 38 83.03 -21.37 -66.50
N THR A 39 82.64 -20.67 -67.56
CA THR A 39 81.88 -19.41 -67.44
C THR A 39 80.51 -19.66 -66.78
N ALA A 40 79.82 -20.74 -67.15
CA ALA A 40 78.56 -21.14 -66.54
C ALA A 40 78.74 -21.50 -65.05
N LEU A 41 79.80 -22.24 -64.71
CA LEU A 41 80.07 -22.65 -63.32
C LEU A 41 80.34 -21.43 -62.42
N ILE A 42 81.14 -20.48 -62.89
CA ILE A 42 81.43 -19.23 -62.16
C ILE A 42 80.15 -18.38 -62.01
N SER A 43 79.29 -18.32 -63.03
CA SER A 43 78.02 -17.59 -62.97
C SER A 43 77.07 -18.18 -61.91
N VAL A 44 76.98 -19.51 -61.84
CA VAL A 44 76.16 -20.20 -60.83
C VAL A 44 76.69 -19.93 -59.42
N ILE A 45 78.01 -19.99 -59.22
CA ILE A 45 78.65 -19.67 -57.93
C ILE A 45 78.39 -18.21 -57.53
N PHE A 46 78.47 -17.27 -58.49
CA PHE A 46 78.20 -15.85 -58.24
C PHE A 46 76.75 -15.60 -57.81
N ILE A 47 75.78 -16.23 -58.49
CA ILE A 47 74.36 -16.13 -58.15
C ILE A 47 74.11 -16.72 -56.76
N ALA A 48 74.63 -17.91 -56.47
CA ALA A 48 74.48 -18.56 -55.16
C ALA A 48 75.06 -17.70 -54.03
N TYR A 49 76.23 -17.10 -54.23
CA TYR A 49 76.84 -16.18 -53.26
C TYR A 49 75.96 -14.95 -53.00
N LYS A 50 75.39 -14.34 -54.04
CA LYS A 50 74.50 -13.17 -53.89
C LYS A 50 73.19 -13.51 -53.19
N VAL A 51 72.60 -14.68 -53.46
CA VAL A 51 71.40 -15.15 -52.77
C VAL A 51 71.67 -15.36 -51.28
N VAL A 52 72.79 -15.99 -50.92
CA VAL A 52 73.18 -16.18 -49.51
C VAL A 52 73.47 -14.84 -48.81
N SER A 53 74.14 -13.91 -49.50
CA SER A 53 74.37 -12.56 -48.98
C SER A 53 73.07 -11.78 -48.75
N GLY A 54 72.10 -11.88 -49.66
CA GLY A 54 70.80 -11.21 -49.53
C GLY A 54 69.94 -11.80 -48.41
N TYR A 55 70.07 -13.11 -48.15
CA TYR A 55 69.36 -13.77 -47.05
C TYR A 55 69.86 -13.31 -45.67
N LYS A 56 71.17 -13.07 -45.53
CA LYS A 56 71.77 -12.55 -44.28
C LYS A 56 71.36 -11.11 -43.92
N SER A 57 70.91 -10.29 -44.88
CA SER A 57 70.51 -8.89 -44.64
C SER A 57 69.02 -8.69 -44.32
N LYS A 58 68.24 -9.77 -44.17
CA LYS A 58 66.77 -9.73 -44.00
C LYS A 58 66.31 -8.92 -42.78
N GLU A 59 67.02 -9.01 -41.65
CA GLU A 59 66.65 -8.31 -40.41
C GLU A 59 66.79 -6.78 -40.52
N LEU A 60 67.91 -6.29 -41.07
CA LEU A 60 68.15 -4.87 -41.26
C LEU A 60 67.11 -4.22 -42.18
N ILE A 61 66.72 -4.94 -43.23
CA ILE A 61 65.68 -4.51 -44.16
C ILE A 61 64.36 -4.39 -43.39
N THR A 62 63.95 -5.44 -42.67
CA THR A 62 62.66 -5.47 -41.94
C THR A 62 62.54 -4.36 -40.89
N ILE A 63 63.65 -4.00 -40.22
CA ILE A 63 63.70 -2.89 -39.25
C ILE A 63 63.51 -1.54 -39.95
N PHE A 64 64.16 -1.33 -41.10
CA PHE A 64 63.99 -0.11 -41.90
C PHE A 64 62.54 0.08 -42.36
N PHE A 65 61.87 -1.01 -42.80
CA PHE A 65 60.46 -1.02 -43.20
C PHE A 65 59.50 -0.55 -42.11
N LYS A 66 59.83 -0.78 -40.82
CA LYS A 66 58.97 -0.42 -39.69
C LYS A 66 59.10 1.06 -39.29
N ASN A 67 60.30 1.63 -39.41
CA ASN A 67 60.61 2.96 -38.85
C ASN A 67 60.40 4.12 -39.84
N HIS A 68 60.45 3.88 -41.15
CA HIS A 68 60.38 4.95 -42.17
C HIS A 68 59.39 4.65 -43.31
N PRO A 69 58.08 4.44 -43.02
CA PRO A 69 57.10 4.01 -44.01
C PRO A 69 56.92 5.02 -45.16
N LEU A 70 56.98 6.32 -44.88
CA LEU A 70 56.83 7.38 -45.88
C LEU A 70 58.04 7.49 -46.84
N GLN A 71 59.26 7.45 -46.31
CA GLN A 71 60.48 7.49 -47.15
C GLN A 71 60.59 6.24 -48.03
N LEU A 72 60.17 5.09 -47.50
CA LEU A 72 60.10 3.84 -48.26
C LEU A 72 59.07 3.93 -49.38
N PHE A 73 57.89 4.50 -49.13
CA PHE A 73 56.87 4.70 -50.16
C PHE A 73 57.39 5.59 -51.30
N VAL A 74 58.11 6.67 -50.97
CA VAL A 74 58.73 7.57 -51.96
C VAL A 74 59.85 6.87 -52.73
N SER A 75 60.70 6.07 -52.08
CA SER A 75 61.76 5.31 -52.76
C SER A 75 61.21 4.21 -53.68
N ILE A 76 60.13 3.53 -53.29
CA ILE A 76 59.47 2.53 -54.15
C ILE A 76 58.85 3.20 -55.37
N ILE A 77 58.21 4.36 -55.21
CA ILE A 77 57.66 5.14 -56.33
C ILE A 77 58.79 5.63 -57.25
N ALA A 78 59.90 6.14 -56.70
CA ALA A 78 61.04 6.62 -57.49
C ALA A 78 61.77 5.48 -58.24
N CYS A 79 61.98 4.33 -57.60
CA CYS A 79 62.54 3.13 -58.24
C CYS A 79 61.57 2.55 -59.29
N GLY A 80 60.27 2.51 -58.99
CA GLY A 80 59.25 2.08 -59.93
C GLY A 80 59.24 2.96 -61.18
N ALA A 81 59.20 4.29 -61.00
CA ALA A 81 59.21 5.25 -62.10
C ALA A 81 60.49 5.19 -62.94
N THR A 82 61.66 5.02 -62.31
CA THR A 82 62.93 4.89 -63.04
C THR A 82 63.00 3.57 -63.82
N VAL A 83 62.56 2.45 -63.25
CA VAL A 83 62.48 1.18 -63.99
C VAL A 83 61.47 1.27 -65.13
N SER A 84 60.29 1.88 -64.92
CA SER A 84 59.28 2.04 -65.97
C SER A 84 59.75 2.92 -67.13
N PHE A 85 60.67 3.87 -66.90
CA PHE A 85 61.18 4.78 -67.93
C PHE A 85 62.42 4.22 -68.66
N PHE A 86 63.37 3.62 -67.92
CA PHE A 86 64.63 3.15 -68.50
C PHE A 86 64.60 1.70 -68.98
N LEU A 87 63.75 0.83 -68.42
CA LEU A 87 63.63 -0.56 -68.87
C LEU A 87 63.15 -0.68 -70.33
N PRO A 88 62.16 0.12 -70.81
CA PRO A 88 61.80 0.13 -72.24
C PRO A 88 62.93 0.65 -73.14
N LEU A 89 63.69 1.66 -72.67
CA LEU A 89 64.82 2.23 -73.40
C LEU A 89 65.97 1.23 -73.56
N ILE A 90 66.30 0.50 -72.48
CA ILE A 90 67.37 -0.51 -72.45
C ILE A 90 66.98 -1.74 -73.29
N LEU A 91 65.75 -2.22 -73.18
CA LEU A 91 65.27 -3.36 -73.97
C LEU A 91 65.22 -3.06 -75.49
N ASN A 92 64.96 -1.79 -75.86
CA ASN A 92 65.05 -1.31 -77.23
C ASN A 92 66.52 -1.20 -77.71
N LEU A 93 67.43 -0.72 -76.86
CA LEU A 93 68.86 -0.55 -77.19
C LEU A 93 69.57 -1.89 -77.51
N PHE A 94 69.15 -2.98 -76.85
CA PHE A 94 69.73 -4.32 -77.01
C PHE A 94 68.95 -5.24 -77.97
N ARG A 95 67.97 -4.71 -78.74
CA ARG A 95 67.20 -5.45 -79.77
C ARG A 95 66.50 -6.73 -79.25
N PHE A 96 66.08 -6.77 -77.99
CA PHE A 96 65.51 -7.98 -77.40
C PHE A 96 63.99 -8.17 -77.67
N ILE A 97 63.24 -7.17 -78.16
CA ILE A 97 61.75 -7.23 -78.28
C ILE A 97 61.20 -6.36 -79.44
N GLY A 98 60.15 -6.85 -80.14
CA GLY A 98 59.32 -6.12 -81.11
C GLY A 98 57.90 -5.80 -80.61
N GLU A 99 57.28 -4.78 -81.24
CA GLU A 99 55.93 -4.16 -81.12
C GLU A 99 55.09 -4.24 -79.81
N THR A 100 54.64 -3.05 -79.40
CA THR A 100 54.10 -2.62 -78.10
C THR A 100 52.57 -2.65 -78.02
N ASP A 101 51.97 -3.62 -77.31
CA ASP A 101 50.55 -3.55 -76.89
C ASP A 101 50.26 -4.26 -75.55
N LYS A 102 50.88 -5.41 -75.28
CA LYS A 102 50.58 -6.22 -74.08
C LYS A 102 51.09 -5.62 -72.75
N LEU A 103 52.05 -4.69 -72.80
CA LEU A 103 52.71 -4.13 -71.61
C LEU A 103 51.87 -3.02 -70.95
N THR A 104 51.19 -2.20 -71.75
CA THR A 104 50.41 -1.04 -71.28
C THR A 104 49.15 -1.50 -70.51
N THR A 105 48.51 -2.57 -71.00
CA THR A 105 47.36 -3.21 -70.34
C THR A 105 47.75 -3.84 -69.00
N ALA A 106 48.91 -4.50 -68.93
CA ALA A 106 49.42 -5.08 -67.68
C ALA A 106 49.76 -4.01 -66.63
N LEU A 107 50.31 -2.87 -67.07
CA LEU A 107 50.66 -1.76 -66.18
C LEU A 107 49.42 -1.06 -65.60
N LEU A 108 48.40 -0.79 -66.43
CA LEU A 108 47.11 -0.21 -66.00
C LEU A 108 46.29 -1.13 -65.10
N ALA A 109 46.31 -2.44 -65.36
CA ALA A 109 45.68 -3.44 -64.49
C ALA A 109 46.34 -3.48 -63.10
N SER A 110 47.66 -3.29 -63.02
CA SER A 110 48.39 -3.27 -61.74
C SER A 110 48.04 -2.04 -60.88
N THR A 111 47.91 -0.86 -61.48
CA THR A 111 47.59 0.38 -60.76
C THR A 111 46.12 0.42 -60.32
N GLY A 112 45.19 -0.06 -61.15
CA GLY A 112 43.78 -0.22 -60.78
C GLY A 112 43.58 -1.24 -59.64
N GLY A 113 44.34 -2.34 -59.66
CA GLY A 113 44.32 -3.35 -58.59
C GLY A 113 44.77 -2.80 -57.23
N VAL A 114 45.80 -1.95 -57.20
CA VAL A 114 46.30 -1.32 -55.96
C VAL A 114 45.27 -0.35 -55.36
N ILE A 115 44.59 0.47 -56.18
CA ILE A 115 43.53 1.37 -55.70
C ILE A 115 42.32 0.58 -55.17
N ALA A 116 41.95 -0.51 -55.86
CA ALA A 116 40.86 -1.38 -55.41
C ALA A 116 41.17 -2.03 -54.05
N VAL A 117 42.39 -2.53 -53.85
CA VAL A 117 42.85 -3.09 -52.56
C VAL A 117 42.88 -2.01 -51.48
N PHE A 118 43.39 -0.81 -51.75
CA PHE A 118 43.40 0.29 -50.78
C PHE A 118 41.98 0.74 -50.38
N THR A 119 41.07 0.80 -51.35
CA THR A 119 39.65 1.11 -51.10
C THR A 119 39.00 0.02 -50.25
N LEU A 120 39.27 -1.26 -50.53
CA LEU A 120 38.82 -2.40 -49.72
C LEU A 120 39.36 -2.33 -48.29
N ILE A 121 40.66 -2.04 -48.10
CA ILE A 121 41.28 -1.89 -46.78
C ILE A 121 40.64 -0.73 -46.01
N LYS A 122 40.47 0.44 -46.65
CA LYS A 122 39.87 1.62 -46.02
C LYS A 122 38.39 1.40 -45.68
N THR A 123 37.64 0.75 -46.56
CA THR A 123 36.24 0.36 -46.29
C THR A 123 36.16 -0.65 -45.15
N HIS A 124 37.06 -1.62 -45.08
CA HIS A 124 37.11 -2.57 -43.97
C HIS A 124 37.43 -1.88 -42.64
N GLN A 125 38.42 -0.98 -42.62
CA GLN A 125 38.73 -0.17 -41.43
C GLN A 125 37.57 0.72 -41.00
N LYS A 126 36.90 1.37 -41.95
CA LYS A 126 35.71 2.18 -41.66
C LYS A 126 34.60 1.33 -41.06
N ASN A 127 34.31 0.17 -41.65
CA ASN A 127 33.30 -0.75 -41.13
C ASN A 127 33.62 -1.22 -39.71
N GLN A 128 34.90 -1.52 -39.41
CA GLN A 128 35.33 -1.88 -38.05
C GLN A 128 35.13 -0.74 -37.04
N ASN A 129 35.45 0.50 -37.42
CA ASN A 129 35.19 1.66 -36.56
C ASN A 129 33.70 1.90 -36.36
N ASP A 130 32.90 1.89 -37.44
CA ASP A 130 31.45 2.07 -37.37
C ASP A 130 30.80 0.99 -36.47
N GLU A 131 31.26 -0.26 -36.55
CA GLU A 131 30.82 -1.35 -35.67
C GLU A 131 31.18 -1.10 -34.20
N GLN A 132 32.39 -0.62 -33.89
CA GLN A 132 32.78 -0.24 -32.52
C GLN A 132 31.94 0.92 -31.98
N THR A 133 31.67 1.93 -32.81
CA THR A 133 30.83 3.08 -32.43
C THR A 133 29.39 2.63 -32.15
N LEU A 134 28.82 1.78 -33.01
CA LEU A 134 27.49 1.21 -32.83
C LEU A 134 27.40 0.32 -31.58
N ASP A 135 28.45 -0.44 -31.26
CA ASP A 135 28.50 -1.23 -30.02
C ASP A 135 28.55 -0.34 -28.77
N LEU A 136 29.32 0.75 -28.82
CA LEU A 136 29.37 1.74 -27.73
C LEU A 136 28.02 2.43 -27.53
N ASP A 137 27.35 2.84 -28.60
CA ASP A 137 26.04 3.47 -28.52
C ASP A 137 24.96 2.50 -28.05
N ARG A 138 25.02 1.24 -28.49
CA ARG A 138 24.15 0.17 -27.95
C ARG A 138 24.37 -0.03 -26.46
N LYS A 139 25.63 -0.05 -26.00
CA LYS A 139 25.95 -0.13 -24.56
C LYS A 139 25.39 1.05 -23.78
N LYS A 140 25.57 2.28 -24.28
CA LYS A 140 25.00 3.50 -23.66
C LYS A 140 23.48 3.45 -23.60
N TYR A 141 22.83 3.03 -24.69
CA TYR A 141 21.38 2.92 -24.77
C TYR A 141 20.83 1.85 -23.79
N ASN A 142 21.47 0.68 -23.74
CA ASN A 142 21.12 -0.37 -22.78
C ASN A 142 21.31 0.09 -21.33
N GLN A 143 22.37 0.85 -21.05
CA GLN A 143 22.59 1.45 -19.73
C GLN A 143 21.48 2.46 -19.39
N GLN A 144 21.13 3.36 -20.31
CA GLN A 144 20.01 4.30 -20.10
C GLN A 144 18.66 3.62 -19.89
N ILE A 145 18.41 2.47 -20.54
CA ILE A 145 17.19 1.68 -20.27
C ILE A 145 17.24 1.14 -18.85
N LYS A 146 18.39 0.60 -18.42
CA LYS A 146 18.56 0.05 -17.08
C LYS A 146 18.36 1.12 -16.01
N ASP A 147 19.00 2.27 -16.16
CA ASP A 147 18.89 3.38 -15.23
C ASP A 147 17.45 3.89 -15.14
N ARG A 148 16.76 4.08 -16.27
CA ARG A 148 15.32 4.45 -16.27
C ARG A 148 14.43 3.39 -15.62
N MET A 149 14.73 2.11 -15.83
CA MET A 149 13.95 1.04 -15.22
C MET A 149 14.15 1.01 -13.70
N GLU A 150 15.34 1.37 -13.21
CA GLU A 150 15.63 1.52 -11.80
C GLU A 150 14.91 2.75 -11.20
N ASP A 151 14.92 3.89 -11.88
CA ASP A 151 14.16 5.08 -11.48
C ASP A 151 12.65 4.83 -11.43
N LEU A 152 12.09 4.13 -12.43
CA LEU A 152 10.67 3.77 -12.45
C LEU A 152 10.30 2.86 -11.29
N LYS A 153 11.17 1.90 -10.94
CA LYS A 153 10.98 1.02 -9.78
C LYS A 153 11.01 1.79 -8.47
N LEU A 154 11.95 2.73 -8.33
CA LEU A 154 12.04 3.58 -7.15
C LEU A 154 10.77 4.44 -7.01
N GLN A 155 10.33 5.08 -8.09
CA GLN A 155 9.12 5.91 -8.09
C GLN A 155 7.84 5.09 -7.80
N GLU A 156 7.78 3.84 -8.28
CA GLU A 156 6.67 2.94 -7.97
C GLU A 156 6.66 2.54 -6.49
N ALA A 157 7.83 2.22 -5.92
CA ALA A 157 7.98 1.91 -4.50
C ALA A 157 7.57 3.11 -3.62
N GLU A 158 8.07 4.31 -3.93
CA GLU A 158 7.69 5.55 -3.20
C GLU A 158 6.19 5.82 -3.28
N ARG A 159 5.57 5.65 -4.45
CA ARG A 159 4.13 5.84 -4.62
C ARG A 159 3.34 4.80 -3.83
N LEU A 160 3.83 3.57 -3.75
CA LEU A 160 3.20 2.50 -2.99
C LEU A 160 3.25 2.80 -1.48
N GLU A 161 4.41 3.25 -0.97
CA GLU A 161 4.56 3.68 0.42
C GLU A 161 3.68 4.89 0.75
N GLN A 162 3.63 5.89 -0.14
CA GLN A 162 2.73 7.04 0.02
C GLN A 162 1.26 6.63 0.05
N LYS A 163 0.86 5.69 -0.81
CA LYS A 163 -0.50 5.16 -0.84
C LYS A 163 -0.83 4.43 0.46
N GLU A 164 0.06 3.57 0.94
CA GLU A 164 -0.11 2.86 2.20
C GLU A 164 -0.22 3.84 3.39
N GLN A 165 0.63 4.87 3.42
CA GLN A 165 0.57 5.89 4.47
C GLN A 165 -0.71 6.73 4.40
N PHE A 166 -1.18 7.05 3.19
CA PHE A 166 -2.44 7.76 2.98
C PHE A 166 -3.63 6.93 3.46
N GLU A 167 -3.69 5.65 3.12
CA GLU A 167 -4.74 4.72 3.56
C GLU A 167 -4.73 4.58 5.10
N LYS A 168 -3.55 4.38 5.71
CA LYS A 168 -3.39 4.37 7.18
C LYS A 168 -3.88 5.66 7.84
N ASN A 169 -3.52 6.82 7.29
CA ASN A 169 -3.96 8.11 7.82
C ASN A 169 -5.48 8.30 7.67
N LEU A 170 -6.06 7.86 6.54
CA LEU A 170 -7.49 7.94 6.28
C LEU A 170 -8.28 7.05 7.24
N GLU A 171 -7.84 5.82 7.47
CA GLU A 171 -8.42 4.90 8.43
C GLU A 171 -8.33 5.45 9.86
N ALA A 172 -7.14 5.91 10.27
CA ALA A 172 -6.94 6.50 11.60
C ALA A 172 -7.81 7.74 11.82
N GLN A 173 -7.95 8.61 10.82
CA GLN A 173 -8.80 9.80 10.91
C GLN A 173 -10.29 9.43 10.96
N SER A 174 -10.72 8.45 10.17
CA SER A 174 -12.09 7.93 10.18
C SER A 174 -12.43 7.37 11.56
N GLU A 175 -11.55 6.56 12.14
CA GLU A 175 -11.76 5.94 13.44
C GLU A 175 -11.77 6.98 14.58
N LYS A 176 -10.87 7.96 14.51
CA LYS A 176 -10.87 9.09 15.44
C LYS A 176 -12.19 9.88 15.36
N ASN A 177 -12.67 10.19 14.16
CA ASN A 177 -13.92 10.92 13.98
C ASN A 177 -15.12 10.15 14.57
N LYS A 178 -15.16 8.82 14.40
CA LYS A 178 -16.21 7.98 15.03
C LYS A 178 -16.12 8.03 16.55
N GLN A 179 -14.92 7.88 17.12
CA GLN A 179 -14.71 7.95 18.56
C GLN A 179 -15.09 9.31 19.14
N ASP A 180 -14.72 10.40 18.47
CA ASP A 180 -15.07 11.76 18.86
C ASP A 180 -16.59 11.97 18.83
N HIS A 181 -17.28 11.46 17.80
CA HIS A 181 -18.73 11.50 17.71
C HIS A 181 -19.41 10.73 18.86
N THR A 182 -18.98 9.50 19.15
CA THR A 182 -19.50 8.72 20.28
C THR A 182 -19.27 9.44 21.61
N ARG A 183 -18.07 9.99 21.82
CA ARG A 183 -17.75 10.76 23.03
C ARG A 183 -18.62 12.00 23.18
N GLN A 184 -18.89 12.71 22.09
CA GLN A 184 -19.77 13.87 22.09
C GLN A 184 -21.20 13.48 22.44
N ALA A 185 -21.75 12.43 21.80
CA ALA A 185 -23.08 11.92 22.10
C ALA A 185 -23.22 11.53 23.58
N HIS A 186 -22.20 10.87 24.15
CA HIS A 186 -22.17 10.54 25.58
C HIS A 186 -22.19 11.78 26.47
N ALA A 187 -21.38 12.79 26.15
CA ALA A 187 -21.33 14.03 26.92
C ALA A 187 -22.68 14.79 26.86
N GLU A 188 -23.32 14.84 25.70
CA GLU A 188 -24.63 15.47 25.51
C GLU A 188 -25.74 14.74 26.29
N ARG A 189 -25.78 13.40 26.24
CA ARG A 189 -26.70 12.60 27.05
C ARG A 189 -26.45 12.82 28.54
N ARG A 190 -25.19 12.88 28.98
CA ARG A 190 -24.88 13.12 30.40
C ARG A 190 -25.27 14.51 30.87
N SER A 191 -25.12 15.52 30.01
CA SER A 191 -25.59 16.88 30.26
C SER A 191 -27.12 16.92 30.43
N ARG A 192 -27.87 16.29 29.50
CA ARG A 192 -29.33 16.16 29.60
C ARG A 192 -29.76 15.37 30.84
N TYR A 193 -29.05 14.29 31.18
CA TYR A 193 -29.29 13.51 32.39
C TYR A 193 -29.19 14.38 33.64
N THR A 194 -28.08 15.10 33.83
CA THR A 194 -27.90 16.00 34.97
C THR A 194 -29.02 17.02 35.04
N LYS A 195 -29.38 17.62 33.89
CA LYS A 195 -30.45 18.61 33.85
C LYS A 195 -31.82 18.03 34.22
N ALA A 196 -32.11 16.82 33.76
CA ALA A 196 -33.37 16.14 34.05
C ALA A 196 -33.47 15.71 35.53
N VAL A 197 -32.35 15.30 36.14
CA VAL A 197 -32.27 15.03 37.59
C VAL A 197 -32.51 16.32 38.40
N GLU A 198 -31.93 17.46 37.99
CA GLU A 198 -32.24 18.76 38.61
C GLU A 198 -33.73 19.11 38.51
N GLN A 199 -34.33 18.88 37.33
CA GLN A 199 -35.76 19.12 37.10
C GLN A 199 -36.64 18.23 37.99
N LEU A 200 -36.24 16.97 38.20
CA LEU A 200 -36.94 16.03 39.07
C LEU A 200 -36.97 16.49 40.54
N ALA A 201 -35.99 17.27 40.98
CA ALA A 201 -35.94 17.87 42.32
C ALA A 201 -36.67 19.22 42.41
N ASN A 202 -37.36 19.68 41.36
CA ASN A 202 -38.01 20.98 41.34
C ASN A 202 -39.31 21.00 42.17
N GLU A 203 -39.61 22.13 42.80
CA GLU A 203 -40.85 22.32 43.57
C GLU A 203 -42.12 22.23 42.71
N LYS A 204 -42.05 22.59 41.42
CA LYS A 204 -43.19 22.55 40.50
C LYS A 204 -43.34 21.17 39.86
N ALA A 205 -44.50 20.54 40.05
CA ALA A 205 -44.79 19.22 39.49
C ALA A 205 -44.63 19.16 37.96
N THR A 206 -45.02 20.21 37.24
CA THR A 206 -44.86 20.29 35.77
C THR A 206 -43.40 20.22 35.32
N VAL A 207 -42.48 20.80 36.10
CA VAL A 207 -41.04 20.71 35.82
C VAL A 207 -40.51 19.31 36.13
N ARG A 208 -40.96 18.70 37.24
CA ARG A 208 -40.61 17.32 37.60
C ARG A 208 -41.05 16.32 36.52
N LEU A 209 -42.27 16.47 36.00
CA LEU A 209 -42.79 15.67 34.88
C LEU A 209 -41.91 15.81 33.63
N GLY A 210 -41.48 17.03 33.30
CA GLY A 210 -40.51 17.24 32.21
C GLY A 210 -39.18 16.52 32.43
N GLY A 211 -38.68 16.51 33.67
CA GLY A 211 -37.52 15.72 34.08
C GLY A 211 -37.74 14.22 33.88
N ILE A 212 -38.88 13.68 34.31
CA ILE A 212 -39.24 12.25 34.15
C ILE A 212 -39.24 11.86 32.67
N TYR A 213 -39.94 12.59 31.81
CA TYR A 213 -39.98 12.26 30.38
C TYR A 213 -38.60 12.33 29.72
N THR A 214 -37.76 13.27 30.15
CA THR A 214 -36.38 13.37 29.67
C THR A 214 -35.54 12.17 30.13
N LEU A 215 -35.63 11.77 31.40
CA LEU A 215 -34.92 10.60 31.93
C LEU A 215 -35.36 9.32 31.23
N VAL A 216 -36.67 9.11 31.09
CA VAL A 216 -37.25 7.97 30.39
C VAL A 216 -36.76 7.90 28.94
N GLY A 217 -36.81 9.03 28.22
CA GLY A 217 -36.30 9.10 26.84
C GLY A 217 -34.80 8.81 26.74
N LEU A 218 -34.00 9.27 27.70
CA LEU A 218 -32.57 8.97 27.74
C LEU A 218 -32.27 7.48 27.91
N VAL A 219 -33.07 6.74 28.69
CA VAL A 219 -32.91 5.27 28.77
C VAL A 219 -33.13 4.64 27.39
N ASP A 220 -34.21 5.01 26.70
CA ASP A 220 -34.50 4.49 25.36
C ASP A 220 -33.39 4.84 24.37
N GLU A 221 -32.86 6.07 24.42
CA GLU A 221 -31.74 6.51 23.59
C GLU A 221 -30.44 5.75 23.87
N TRP A 222 -30.14 5.45 25.13
CA TRP A 222 -28.97 4.63 25.48
C TRP A 222 -29.09 3.21 24.95
N LEU A 223 -30.28 2.59 25.07
CA LEU A 223 -30.52 1.25 24.56
C LEU A 223 -30.45 1.18 23.02
N ALA A 224 -30.92 2.24 22.34
CA ALA A 224 -30.95 2.32 20.89
C ALA A 224 -29.57 2.59 20.24
N ASP A 225 -28.55 2.99 21.01
CA ASP A 225 -27.23 3.33 20.47
C ASP A 225 -26.44 2.08 20.08
N ASP A 226 -26.52 1.69 18.80
CA ASP A 226 -25.90 0.48 18.29
C ASP A 226 -24.36 0.50 18.29
N ALA A 227 -23.74 1.69 18.43
CA ALA A 227 -22.30 1.86 18.51
C ALA A 227 -21.71 1.40 19.85
N LEU A 228 -22.53 1.23 20.88
CA LEU A 228 -22.11 0.79 22.21
C LEU A 228 -22.30 -0.70 22.40
N ASN A 229 -21.46 -1.32 23.22
CA ASN A 229 -21.72 -2.71 23.60
C ASN A 229 -23.00 -2.80 24.50
N PRO A 230 -23.72 -3.93 24.48
CA PRO A 230 -24.97 -4.06 25.25
C PRO A 230 -24.81 -3.82 26.76
N GLU A 231 -23.65 -4.17 27.34
CA GLU A 231 -23.38 -3.99 28.77
C GLU A 231 -23.31 -2.51 29.16
N GLU A 232 -22.66 -1.66 28.35
CA GLU A 232 -22.61 -0.21 28.56
C GLU A 232 -23.99 0.43 28.44
N ARG A 233 -24.79 0.04 27.44
CA ARG A 233 -26.16 0.53 27.27
C ARG A 233 -27.02 0.20 28.50
N GLN A 234 -26.93 -1.05 28.95
CA GLN A 234 -27.64 -1.53 30.14
C GLN A 234 -27.18 -0.79 31.39
N LYS A 235 -25.88 -0.59 31.55
CA LYS A 235 -25.31 0.12 32.70
C LYS A 235 -25.79 1.58 32.77
N GLU A 236 -25.71 2.32 31.67
CA GLU A 236 -26.16 3.73 31.64
C GLU A 236 -27.67 3.84 31.81
N GLY A 237 -28.45 2.95 31.19
CA GLY A 237 -29.89 2.86 31.40
C GLY A 237 -30.25 2.58 32.87
N GLN A 238 -29.60 1.60 33.50
CA GLN A 238 -29.86 1.22 34.89
C GLN A 238 -29.57 2.36 35.87
N VAL A 239 -28.56 3.20 35.62
CA VAL A 239 -28.30 4.40 36.44
C VAL A 239 -29.49 5.36 36.44
N ILE A 240 -30.17 5.50 35.31
CA ILE A 240 -31.34 6.37 35.18
C ILE A 240 -32.56 5.72 35.85
N ILE A 241 -32.79 4.42 35.63
CA ILE A 241 -33.85 3.65 36.31
C ILE A 241 -33.71 3.75 37.82
N ASN A 242 -32.48 3.58 38.34
CA ASN A 242 -32.20 3.72 39.77
C ASN A 242 -32.55 5.11 40.31
N ASN A 243 -32.38 6.17 39.51
CA ASN A 243 -32.76 7.53 39.91
C ASN A 243 -34.29 7.68 40.00
N LEU A 244 -35.02 7.17 39.00
CA LEU A 244 -36.49 7.15 38.99
C LEU A 244 -37.06 6.33 40.18
N CYS A 245 -36.51 5.15 40.42
CA CYS A 245 -36.86 4.31 41.58
C CYS A 245 -36.51 5.01 42.91
N SER A 246 -35.39 5.73 42.99
CA SER A 246 -35.04 6.52 44.18
C SER A 246 -36.01 7.66 44.43
N TYR A 247 -36.52 8.30 43.38
CA TYR A 247 -37.57 9.30 43.51
C TYR A 247 -38.88 8.71 44.04
N ILE A 248 -39.30 7.53 43.53
CA ILE A 248 -40.46 6.79 44.06
C ILE A 248 -40.28 6.45 45.54
N ARG A 249 -39.07 6.04 45.95
CA ARG A 249 -38.75 5.70 47.35
C ARG A 249 -38.58 6.93 48.25
N SER A 250 -38.52 8.14 47.70
CA SER A 250 -38.27 9.33 48.49
C SER A 250 -39.44 9.62 49.45
N PRO A 251 -39.17 10.08 50.68
CA PRO A 251 -40.23 10.39 51.63
C PRO A 251 -41.17 11.49 51.13
N PHE A 252 -42.46 11.37 51.44
CA PHE A 252 -43.45 12.42 51.21
C PHE A 252 -44.39 12.48 52.42
N THR A 253 -44.24 13.50 53.25
CA THR A 253 -44.89 13.58 54.57
C THR A 253 -46.41 13.64 54.48
N LEU A 254 -46.96 14.26 53.43
CA LEU A 254 -48.40 14.33 53.19
C LEU A 254 -49.03 12.95 52.91
N ALA A 255 -48.24 11.94 52.52
CA ALA A 255 -48.72 10.56 52.39
C ALA A 255 -49.28 10.02 53.71
N LEU A 256 -48.79 10.47 54.86
CA LEU A 256 -49.33 10.06 56.17
C LEU A 256 -50.80 10.47 56.38
N LYS A 257 -51.26 11.49 55.64
CA LYS A 257 -52.63 12.02 55.68
C LYS A 257 -53.44 11.63 54.43
N ALA A 258 -53.01 10.61 53.69
CA ALA A 258 -53.61 10.23 52.40
C ALA A 258 -55.13 10.02 52.48
N GLU A 259 -55.62 9.29 53.49
CA GLU A 259 -57.05 9.07 53.73
C GLU A 259 -57.84 10.38 53.84
N MET A 260 -57.28 11.40 54.50
CA MET A 260 -57.92 12.71 54.65
C MET A 260 -58.01 13.45 53.30
N PHE A 261 -57.00 13.30 52.44
CA PHE A 261 -56.94 13.99 51.14
C PHE A 261 -57.73 13.30 50.03
N GLU A 262 -58.00 12.00 50.16
CA GLU A 262 -58.91 11.27 49.29
C GLU A 262 -60.38 11.67 49.52
N GLY A 263 -60.70 12.16 50.73
CA GLY A 263 -61.96 12.80 51.03
C GLY A 263 -62.19 14.09 50.22
N GLY A 264 -63.43 14.29 49.77
CA GLY A 264 -63.82 15.47 48.99
C GLY A 264 -64.05 16.74 49.81
N SER A 265 -63.94 16.68 51.14
CA SER A 265 -64.23 17.78 52.06
C SER A 265 -63.12 17.95 53.09
N GLU A 266 -62.84 19.20 53.44
CA GLU A 266 -61.89 19.55 54.50
C GLU A 266 -62.36 19.02 55.87
N PRO A 267 -61.51 18.29 56.62
CA PRO A 267 -61.80 17.88 57.98
C PRO A 267 -61.83 19.06 58.95
N ASP A 268 -62.77 19.06 59.91
CA ASP A 268 -62.97 20.15 60.89
C ASP A 268 -61.73 20.50 61.73
N ASN A 269 -60.76 19.59 61.85
CA ASN A 269 -59.55 19.72 62.66
C ASN A 269 -58.26 19.72 61.83
N TYR A 270 -58.32 20.10 60.55
CA TYR A 270 -57.12 20.18 59.72
C TYR A 270 -56.21 21.35 60.13
N GLU A 271 -54.98 21.04 60.53
CA GLU A 271 -53.95 22.05 60.74
C GLU A 271 -53.22 22.35 59.43
N GLY A 272 -53.38 23.58 58.92
CA GLY A 272 -52.70 24.08 57.72
C GLY A 272 -53.67 24.61 56.66
N ASP A 273 -53.20 24.65 55.41
CA ASP A 273 -54.03 24.99 54.25
C ASP A 273 -54.41 23.69 53.54
N PHE A 274 -55.61 23.18 53.84
CA PHE A 274 -56.09 21.90 53.30
C PHE A 274 -56.08 21.89 51.78
N SER A 275 -56.53 22.98 51.15
CA SER A 275 -56.62 23.07 49.68
C SER A 275 -55.24 22.99 49.04
N LYS A 276 -54.26 23.70 49.62
CA LYS A 276 -52.87 23.67 49.14
C LYS A 276 -52.21 22.31 49.36
N ASP A 277 -52.37 21.70 50.53
CA ASP A 277 -51.77 20.41 50.84
C ASP A 277 -52.41 19.28 50.04
N GLN A 278 -53.73 19.31 49.83
CA GLN A 278 -54.44 18.37 48.96
C GLN A 278 -53.97 18.52 47.50
N ALA A 279 -53.76 19.74 47.02
CA ALA A 279 -53.20 19.96 45.68
C ALA A 279 -51.79 19.39 45.56
N ALA A 280 -50.90 19.66 46.52
CA ALA A 280 -49.54 19.12 46.54
C ALA A 280 -49.53 17.57 46.62
N PHE A 281 -50.46 16.99 47.38
CA PHE A 281 -50.64 15.54 47.46
C PHE A 281 -50.99 14.94 46.11
N ARG A 282 -52.01 15.49 45.42
CA ARG A 282 -52.44 15.02 44.09
C ARG A 282 -51.36 15.22 43.02
N GLU A 283 -50.67 16.35 43.06
CA GLU A 283 -49.53 16.59 42.17
C GLU A 283 -48.44 15.52 42.33
N GLU A 284 -48.10 15.14 43.57
CA GLU A 284 -47.08 14.12 43.80
C GLU A 284 -47.58 12.71 43.43
N GLN A 285 -48.87 12.41 43.61
CA GLN A 285 -49.50 11.18 43.08
C GLN A 285 -49.29 11.09 41.57
N ASP A 286 -49.63 12.15 40.83
CA ASP A 286 -49.53 12.18 39.37
C ASP A 286 -48.07 12.05 38.90
N VAL A 287 -47.13 12.75 39.56
CA VAL A 287 -45.70 12.69 39.24
C VAL A 287 -45.15 11.28 39.42
N ARG A 288 -45.36 10.64 40.58
CA ARG A 288 -44.82 9.31 40.85
C ARG A 288 -45.52 8.22 40.06
N ARG A 289 -46.84 8.32 39.88
CA ARG A 289 -47.61 7.40 39.04
C ARG A 289 -47.15 7.46 37.58
N THR A 290 -46.77 8.63 37.08
CA THR A 290 -46.23 8.79 35.71
C THR A 290 -44.99 7.91 35.50
N ILE A 291 -44.12 7.77 36.50
CA ILE A 291 -42.95 6.88 36.40
C ILE A 291 -43.39 5.43 36.16
N PHE A 292 -44.36 4.92 36.92
CA PHE A 292 -44.91 3.58 36.72
C PHE A 292 -45.61 3.43 35.37
N VAL A 293 -46.31 4.46 34.89
CA VAL A 293 -46.94 4.47 33.56
C VAL A 293 -45.89 4.33 32.46
N GLU A 294 -44.78 5.07 32.54
CA GLU A 294 -43.70 5.01 31.55
C GLU A 294 -42.94 3.69 31.60
N MET A 295 -42.71 3.12 32.78
CA MET A 295 -42.16 1.77 32.95
C MET A 295 -43.09 0.70 32.35
N SER A 296 -44.39 0.79 32.60
CA SER A 296 -45.41 -0.13 32.08
C SER A 296 -45.46 -0.17 30.55
N LYS A 297 -45.27 0.98 29.88
CA LYS A 297 -45.20 1.05 28.41
C LYS A 297 -44.06 0.23 27.82
N ARG A 298 -42.99 0.00 28.60
CA ARG A 298 -41.73 -0.63 28.17
C ARG A 298 -41.47 -1.99 28.79
N SER A 299 -42.35 -2.41 29.71
CA SER A 299 -42.39 -3.73 30.33
C SER A 299 -42.78 -4.81 29.32
N SER A 300 -42.41 -6.04 29.64
CA SER A 300 -42.74 -7.26 28.90
C SER A 300 -44.24 -7.40 28.68
N THR A 301 -44.60 -8.02 27.56
CA THR A 301 -46.00 -8.35 27.24
C THR A 301 -46.15 -9.85 27.19
N PHE A 302 -47.37 -10.35 27.38
CA PHE A 302 -47.63 -11.77 27.34
C PHE A 302 -48.97 -12.08 26.69
N THR A 303 -49.01 -13.20 25.97
CA THR A 303 -50.19 -13.71 25.29
C THR A 303 -50.81 -14.82 26.12
N MET A 304 -52.11 -14.69 26.39
CA MET A 304 -52.88 -15.62 27.19
C MET A 304 -53.78 -16.50 26.33
N LYS A 305 -53.91 -17.78 26.66
CA LYS A 305 -54.97 -18.66 26.14
C LYS A 305 -55.50 -19.54 27.26
N LYS A 306 -56.81 -19.51 27.46
CA LYS A 306 -57.51 -20.29 28.50
C LYS A 306 -56.92 -20.11 29.92
N GLY A 307 -56.41 -18.93 30.24
CA GLY A 307 -55.87 -18.62 31.57
C GLY A 307 -54.39 -18.98 31.77
N GLU A 308 -53.72 -19.54 30.75
CA GLU A 308 -52.29 -19.83 30.78
C GLU A 308 -51.49 -18.84 29.92
N VAL A 309 -50.29 -18.50 30.37
CA VAL A 309 -49.31 -17.73 29.60
C VAL A 309 -48.71 -18.66 28.55
N ILE A 310 -48.93 -18.35 27.27
CA ILE A 310 -48.32 -19.14 26.17
C ILE A 310 -46.96 -18.58 25.79
N GLU A 311 -46.85 -17.25 25.78
CA GLU A 311 -45.71 -16.54 25.24
C GLU A 311 -45.52 -15.25 26.05
N THR A 312 -44.28 -14.99 26.41
CA THR A 312 -43.85 -13.72 26.98
C THR A 312 -42.88 -13.08 26.00
N VAL A 313 -43.20 -11.87 25.55
CA VAL A 313 -42.34 -11.06 24.70
C VAL A 313 -41.64 -10.03 25.60
N PRO A 314 -40.32 -10.15 25.78
CA PRO A 314 -39.57 -9.20 26.60
C PRO A 314 -39.73 -7.77 26.10
N GLY A 315 -39.99 -6.85 27.03
CA GLY A 315 -40.03 -5.42 26.73
C GLY A 315 -38.62 -4.85 26.63
N ILE A 316 -38.47 -3.65 26.06
CA ILE A 316 -37.16 -2.99 25.95
C ILE A 316 -36.52 -2.68 27.31
N TRP A 317 -37.31 -2.70 28.40
CA TRP A 317 -36.84 -2.48 29.77
C TRP A 317 -36.86 -3.76 30.62
N SER A 318 -37.06 -4.93 30.02
CA SER A 318 -37.18 -6.21 30.73
C SER A 318 -35.91 -6.62 31.49
N ASP A 319 -34.75 -6.23 30.98
CA ASP A 319 -33.46 -6.57 31.60
C ASP A 319 -33.07 -5.63 32.76
N PHE A 320 -33.75 -4.50 32.95
CA PHE A 320 -33.47 -3.60 34.08
C PHE A 320 -34.03 -4.14 35.40
N ASP A 321 -33.42 -3.72 36.49
CA ASP A 321 -33.90 -3.99 37.85
C ASP A 321 -34.65 -2.79 38.41
N PHE A 322 -35.79 -3.06 39.04
CA PHE A 322 -36.68 -2.05 39.60
C PHE A 322 -36.77 -2.24 41.12
N ASP A 323 -36.31 -1.25 41.88
CA ASP A 323 -36.35 -1.28 43.35
C ASP A 323 -37.36 -0.26 43.88
N PHE A 324 -38.54 -0.73 44.26
CA PHE A 324 -39.56 0.05 44.98
C PHE A 324 -39.60 -0.31 46.47
N SER A 325 -38.55 -0.95 47.00
CA SER A 325 -38.51 -1.34 48.41
C SER A 325 -38.63 -0.13 49.32
N ARG A 326 -39.42 -0.29 50.40
CA ARG A 326 -39.74 0.77 51.38
C ARG A 326 -40.38 2.02 50.80
N ALA A 327 -40.87 1.98 49.56
CA ALA A 327 -41.48 3.14 48.94
C ALA A 327 -42.79 3.52 49.67
N PRO A 328 -43.05 4.83 49.88
CA PRO A 328 -44.36 5.30 50.25
C PRO A 328 -45.23 5.39 48.99
N ILE A 329 -46.20 4.49 48.87
CA ILE A 329 -47.16 4.47 47.76
C ILE A 329 -48.49 5.02 48.27
N PHE A 330 -49.06 5.99 47.56
CA PHE A 330 -50.31 6.66 47.94
C PHE A 330 -51.11 7.01 46.69
N TYR A 331 -50.99 6.20 45.64
CA TYR A 331 -51.63 6.38 44.35
C TYR A 331 -51.93 5.01 43.71
N PRO A 332 -52.96 4.91 42.87
CA PRO A 332 -53.38 3.64 42.28
C PRO A 332 -52.44 3.18 41.15
N LEU A 333 -52.20 1.88 41.05
CA LEU A 333 -51.41 1.22 40.01
C LEU A 333 -52.30 0.38 39.06
N ILE A 334 -53.55 0.82 38.88
CA ILE A 334 -54.58 0.20 38.04
C ILE A 334 -54.09 0.00 36.60
N GLY A 335 -54.26 -1.22 36.08
CA GLY A 335 -54.05 -1.56 34.68
C GLY A 335 -52.60 -1.48 34.19
N LEU A 336 -51.63 -1.28 35.10
CA LEU A 336 -50.22 -1.16 34.74
C LEU A 336 -49.56 -2.53 34.61
N ARG A 337 -48.61 -2.64 33.67
CA ARG A 337 -47.65 -3.74 33.64
C ARG A 337 -46.47 -3.39 34.54
N ILE A 338 -46.13 -4.27 35.46
CA ILE A 338 -45.06 -4.07 36.43
C ILE A 338 -44.02 -5.17 36.20
N GLU A 339 -42.86 -4.75 35.68
CA GLU A 339 -41.68 -5.59 35.52
C GLU A 339 -40.96 -5.72 36.86
N LYS A 340 -40.63 -6.95 37.28
CA LYS A 340 -39.88 -7.23 38.52
C LYS A 340 -40.37 -6.38 39.71
N GLY A 341 -41.67 -6.44 40.02
CA GLY A 341 -42.32 -5.56 41.00
C GLY A 341 -41.83 -5.77 42.44
N ASN A 342 -40.70 -5.16 42.80
CA ASN A 342 -40.14 -5.25 44.15
C ASN A 342 -40.69 -4.15 45.07
N PHE A 343 -41.71 -4.49 45.84
CA PHE A 343 -42.35 -3.67 46.87
C PHE A 343 -41.98 -4.14 48.29
N TYR A 344 -40.82 -4.76 48.46
CA TYR A 344 -40.38 -5.25 49.77
C TYR A 344 -40.42 -4.15 50.83
N SER A 345 -41.13 -4.38 51.94
CA SER A 345 -41.35 -3.40 53.02
C SER A 345 -41.95 -2.05 52.57
N ALA A 346 -42.57 -1.97 51.39
CA ALA A 346 -43.25 -0.76 50.93
C ALA A 346 -44.49 -0.49 51.78
N LYS A 347 -44.89 0.79 51.88
CA LYS A 347 -46.08 1.18 52.64
C LYS A 347 -47.09 1.87 51.73
N PHE A 348 -48.28 1.31 51.65
CA PHE A 348 -49.41 1.82 50.91
C PHE A 348 -50.29 2.62 51.86
N TYR A 349 -50.28 3.95 51.74
CA TYR A 349 -50.97 4.90 52.62
C TYR A 349 -52.42 5.17 52.21
N SER A 350 -52.74 4.87 50.96
CA SER A 350 -54.08 4.93 50.36
C SER A 350 -54.63 3.53 50.15
N ASN A 351 -55.84 3.42 49.59
CA ASN A 351 -56.26 2.15 48.97
C ASN A 351 -55.19 1.68 47.98
N ALA A 352 -54.64 0.49 48.21
CA ALA A 352 -53.62 -0.10 47.36
C ALA A 352 -54.31 -0.77 46.17
N ASP A 353 -54.65 0.03 45.17
CA ASP A 353 -55.42 -0.41 44.01
C ASP A 353 -54.50 -0.88 42.88
N PHE A 354 -54.47 -2.20 42.69
CA PHE A 354 -53.80 -2.92 41.61
C PHE A 354 -54.82 -3.53 40.63
N THR A 355 -56.03 -2.97 40.54
CA THR A 355 -57.08 -3.53 39.68
C THR A 355 -56.60 -3.66 38.24
N GLY A 356 -56.67 -4.87 37.68
CA GLY A 356 -56.21 -5.16 36.32
C GLY A 356 -54.70 -5.02 36.09
N ALA A 357 -53.89 -4.82 37.14
CA ALA A 357 -52.44 -4.76 37.03
C ALA A 357 -51.87 -6.11 36.59
N LYS A 358 -50.72 -6.09 35.92
CA LYS A 358 -50.08 -7.27 35.35
C LYS A 358 -48.62 -7.34 35.78
N PHE A 359 -48.30 -8.28 36.64
CA PHE A 359 -46.93 -8.53 37.08
C PHE A 359 -46.30 -9.55 36.12
N THR A 360 -45.26 -9.11 35.41
CA THR A 360 -44.65 -9.89 34.31
C THR A 360 -43.52 -10.82 34.77
N GLN A 361 -43.06 -10.65 36.01
CA GLN A 361 -42.08 -11.46 36.73
C GLN A 361 -42.55 -11.61 38.18
N THR A 362 -41.76 -12.27 39.03
CA THR A 362 -42.04 -12.38 40.47
C THR A 362 -42.35 -11.02 41.09
N ALA A 363 -43.46 -10.96 41.84
CA ALA A 363 -43.87 -9.77 42.57
C ALA A 363 -43.55 -9.94 44.06
N HIS A 364 -42.77 -9.01 44.63
CA HIS A 364 -42.34 -9.10 46.02
C HIS A 364 -43.04 -8.04 46.87
N PHE A 365 -43.93 -8.47 47.76
CA PHE A 365 -44.63 -7.65 48.74
C PHE A 365 -44.26 -8.02 50.18
N SER A 366 -43.19 -8.79 50.38
CA SER A 366 -42.82 -9.25 51.71
C SER A 366 -42.54 -8.07 52.65
N GLY A 367 -43.14 -8.09 53.84
CA GLY A 367 -43.10 -7.00 54.82
C GLY A 367 -43.85 -5.72 54.42
N ALA A 368 -44.59 -5.70 53.30
CA ALA A 368 -45.34 -4.52 52.89
C ALA A 368 -46.52 -4.24 53.83
N THR A 369 -46.80 -2.96 54.06
CA THR A 369 -47.93 -2.52 54.90
C THR A 369 -49.00 -1.86 54.06
N PHE A 370 -50.22 -2.38 54.12
CA PHE A 370 -51.42 -1.82 53.51
C PHE A 370 -52.26 -1.15 54.60
N THR A 371 -52.26 0.19 54.65
CA THR A 371 -53.00 0.89 55.72
C THR A 371 -54.50 0.90 55.49
N GLN A 372 -54.94 0.58 54.27
CA GLN A 372 -56.33 0.50 53.83
C GLN A 372 -56.54 -0.74 52.96
N THR A 373 -57.66 -0.82 52.26
CA THR A 373 -57.99 -1.94 51.38
C THR A 373 -56.91 -2.13 50.31
N ALA A 374 -56.42 -3.35 50.18
CA ALA A 374 -55.59 -3.77 49.05
C ALA A 374 -56.45 -4.50 48.02
N ASP A 375 -56.62 -3.91 46.83
CA ASP A 375 -57.46 -4.44 45.77
C ASP A 375 -56.59 -4.98 44.62
N PHE A 376 -56.61 -6.30 44.45
CA PHE A 376 -55.96 -7.02 43.35
C PHE A 376 -56.98 -7.62 42.36
N SER A 377 -58.20 -7.08 42.32
CA SER A 377 -59.25 -7.53 41.41
C SER A 377 -58.75 -7.50 39.97
N TRP A 378 -58.89 -8.60 39.24
CA TRP A 378 -58.39 -8.75 37.86
C TRP A 378 -56.88 -8.60 37.68
N ALA A 379 -56.11 -8.52 38.78
CA ALA A 379 -54.66 -8.54 38.68
C ALA A 379 -54.18 -9.91 38.18
N PHE A 380 -53.10 -9.91 37.42
CA PHE A 380 -52.51 -11.12 36.86
C PHE A 380 -51.03 -11.20 37.20
N PHE A 381 -50.61 -12.35 37.71
CA PHE A 381 -49.23 -12.65 38.05
C PHE A 381 -48.74 -13.77 37.13
N THR A 382 -47.74 -13.50 36.29
CA THR A 382 -47.13 -14.52 35.40
C THR A 382 -46.24 -15.50 36.17
N GLN A 383 -45.80 -15.12 37.36
CA GLN A 383 -44.95 -15.87 38.28
C GLN A 383 -45.47 -15.70 39.72
N ASP A 384 -44.71 -16.17 40.69
CA ASP A 384 -45.10 -16.11 42.10
C ASP A 384 -45.26 -14.67 42.61
N ALA A 385 -46.17 -14.50 43.56
CA ALA A 385 -46.35 -13.27 44.33
C ALA A 385 -46.12 -13.58 45.80
N ASP A 386 -45.12 -12.93 46.40
CA ASP A 386 -44.75 -13.15 47.80
C ASP A 386 -45.34 -12.06 48.71
N PHE A 387 -46.14 -12.47 49.70
CA PHE A 387 -46.77 -11.60 50.69
C PHE A 387 -46.35 -11.95 52.13
N VAL A 388 -45.21 -12.63 52.32
CA VAL A 388 -44.70 -13.00 53.65
C VAL A 388 -44.58 -11.74 54.53
N GLU A 389 -45.18 -11.77 55.72
CA GLU A 389 -45.19 -10.64 56.69
C GLU A 389 -45.85 -9.35 56.17
N ALA A 390 -46.61 -9.41 55.06
CA ALA A 390 -47.44 -8.28 54.66
C ALA A 390 -48.62 -8.10 55.64
N THR A 391 -48.94 -6.85 55.98
CA THR A 391 -49.96 -6.50 57.00
C THR A 391 -50.99 -5.53 56.50
#